data_AF-A0A958GD74-F1
#
_entry.id   AF-A0A958GD74-F1
#
_cell.length_a   1.000
_cell.length_b   1.000
_cell.length_c   1.000
_cell.angle_alpha   90.00
_cell.angle_beta   90.00
_cell.angle_gamma   90.00
#
_symmetry.space_group_name_H-M   'P 1'
#
loop_
_entity.id
_entity.type
_entity.pdbx_description
1 polymer ?
#
loop_
_entity_poly.entity_id
_entity_poly.type
_entity_poly.pdbx_seq_one_letter_code
_entity_poly.pdbx_strand_id
1 'polypeptide(L)' 'MPEEKLTLREREVLQLLAEEHSVKEIAAMLNISDRTVDSHKRKAMEKLGIYTLVGLIKYAIRNKLTTLD' A
#
# COMPACT_ATOMS: atom_id res chain seq x y z
N MET A 1 9.41 -6.57 -18.62
CA MET A 1 8.10 -6.49 -19.30
C MET A 1 7.12 -5.76 -18.37
N PRO A 2 6.16 -4.97 -18.86
CA PRO A 2 5.56 -3.86 -18.10
C PRO A 2 4.39 -4.27 -17.19
N GLU A 3 4.51 -5.32 -16.36
CA GLU A 3 3.42 -5.78 -15.49
C GLU A 3 3.83 -6.33 -14.09
N GLU A 4 4.92 -5.88 -13.48
CA GLU A 4 5.08 -6.11 -12.02
C GLU A 4 4.27 -5.08 -11.22
N LYS A 5 2.94 -5.11 -11.38
CA LYS A 5 1.94 -4.25 -10.71
C LYS A 5 1.77 -4.64 -9.24
N LEU A 6 2.82 -4.47 -8.43
CA LEU A 6 2.86 -4.77 -6.98
C LEU A 6 2.58 -6.25 -6.65
N THR A 7 3.22 -6.75 -5.59
CA THR A 7 2.82 -8.03 -4.99
C THR A 7 1.46 -7.88 -4.30
N LEU A 8 0.80 -9.01 -4.00
CA LEU A 8 -0.46 -9.01 -3.25
C LEU A 8 -0.32 -8.26 -1.91
N ARG A 9 0.75 -8.51 -1.15
CA ARG A 9 0.98 -7.83 0.14
C ARG A 9 1.27 -6.33 0.00
N GLU A 10 2.03 -5.94 -1.02
CA GLU A 10 2.25 -4.53 -1.31
C GLU A 10 0.93 -3.82 -1.68
N ARG A 11 0.08 -4.48 -2.46
CA ARG A 11 -1.24 -3.98 -2.85
C ARG A 11 -2.19 -3.86 -1.65
N GLU A 12 -2.28 -4.89 -0.82
CA GLU A 12 -3.09 -4.86 0.41
C GLU A 12 -2.67 -3.73 1.34
N VAL A 13 -1.35 -3.54 1.54
CA VAL A 13 -0.86 -2.43 2.37
C VAL A 13 -1.24 -1.08 1.77
N LEU A 14 -1.15 -0.88 0.46
CA LEU A 14 -1.58 0.37 -0.17
C LEU A 14 -3.10 0.60 -0.10
N GLN A 15 -3.89 -0.47 -0.22
CA GLN A 15 -5.34 -0.40 -0.09
C GLN A 15 -5.72 0.06 1.33
N LEU A 16 -5.21 -0.61 2.36
CA LEU A 16 -5.54 -0.28 3.75
C LEU A 16 -5.04 1.12 4.14
N LEU A 17 -3.90 1.57 3.60
CA LEU A 17 -3.44 2.96 3.77
C LEU A 17 -4.38 3.98 3.14
N ALA A 18 -5.00 3.63 2.01
CA ALA A 18 -5.98 4.48 1.33
C ALA A 18 -7.36 4.46 2.02
N GLU A 19 -7.66 3.41 2.77
CA GLU A 19 -8.80 3.27 3.69
C GLU A 19 -8.51 3.91 5.08
N GLU A 20 -7.49 4.77 5.16
CA GLU A 20 -7.10 5.54 6.35
C GLU A 20 -6.63 4.72 7.56
N HIS A 21 -6.30 3.45 7.38
CA HIS A 21 -5.73 2.65 8.47
C HIS A 21 -4.28 3.05 8.79
N SER A 22 -3.98 3.14 10.08
CA SER A 22 -2.62 3.33 10.58
C SER A 22 -1.77 2.08 10.38
N VAL A 23 -0.44 2.25 10.34
CA VAL A 23 0.51 1.13 10.20
C VAL A 23 0.28 0.03 11.25
N LYS A 24 -0.10 0.41 12.48
CA LYS A 24 -0.39 -0.53 13.57
C LYS A 24 -1.66 -1.34 13.32
N GLU A 25 -2.71 -0.70 12.83
CA GLU A 25 -3.97 -1.37 12.48
C GLU A 25 -3.75 -2.32 11.31
N ILE A 26 -2.97 -1.90 10.29
CA ILE A 26 -2.58 -2.74 9.16
C ILE A 26 -1.79 -3.96 9.62
N ALA A 27 -0.83 -3.77 10.52
CA ALA A 27 -0.02 -4.84 11.08
C ALA A 27 -0.91 -5.87 11.81
N ALA A 28 -1.86 -5.41 12.62
CA ALA A 28 -2.83 -6.25 13.31
C ALA A 28 -3.74 -7.00 12.33
N MET A 29 -4.30 -6.33 11.32
CA MET A 29 -5.20 -6.93 10.32
C MET A 29 -4.49 -7.98 9.45
N LEU A 30 -3.23 -7.74 9.09
CA LEU A 30 -2.45 -8.66 8.25
C LEU A 30 -1.68 -9.72 9.07
N ASN A 31 -1.77 -9.68 10.40
CA ASN A 31 -1.03 -10.53 11.33
C ASN A 31 0.49 -10.55 11.07
N ILE A 32 1.07 -9.34 10.93
CA ILE A 32 2.51 -9.11 10.70
C ILE A 32 3.01 -7.99 11.62
N SER A 33 4.32 -7.75 11.65
CA SER A 33 4.89 -6.63 12.41
C SER A 33 4.75 -5.29 11.66
N ASP A 34 4.70 -4.18 12.39
CA ASP A 34 4.77 -2.81 11.85
C ASP A 34 5.96 -2.65 10.89
N ARG A 35 7.12 -3.24 11.24
CA ARG A 35 8.32 -3.25 10.40
C ARG A 35 8.10 -3.96 9.07
N THR A 36 7.30 -5.03 9.06
CA THR A 36 6.94 -5.76 7.85
C THR A 36 6.01 -4.92 6.96
N VAL A 37 5.05 -4.21 7.55
CA VAL A 37 4.18 -3.25 6.83
C VAL A 37 5.03 -2.16 6.17
N ASP A 38 5.97 -1.56 6.90
CA ASP A 38 6.87 -0.54 6.36
C ASP A 38 7.75 -1.08 5.22
N SER A 39 8.20 -2.33 5.32
CA SER A 39 8.95 -3.00 4.25
C SER A 39 8.12 -3.15 2.98
N HIS A 40 6.86 -3.61 3.09
CA HIS A 40 5.95 -3.69 1.95
C HIS A 40 5.65 -2.31 1.37
N LYS A 41 5.37 -1.31 2.22
CA LYS A 41 5.15 0.08 1.80
C LYS A 41 6.35 0.61 1.02
N ARG A 42 7.57 0.42 1.52
CA ARG A 42 8.80 0.88 0.86
C ARG A 42 9.01 0.21 -0.49
N LYS A 43 8.83 -1.12 -0.58
CA LYS A 43 8.94 -1.83 -1.86
C LYS A 43 7.89 -1.37 -2.87
N ALA A 44 6.67 -1.09 -2.41
CA ALA A 44 5.64 -0.49 -3.25
C ALA A 44 6.05 0.90 -3.74
N MET A 45 6.58 1.76 -2.87
CA MET A 45 7.09 3.08 -3.24
C MET A 45 8.19 3.00 -4.32
N GLU A 46 9.16 2.11 -4.13
CA GLU A 46 10.26 1.88 -5.08
C GLU A 46 9.75 1.41 -6.44
N LYS A 47 8.82 0.44 -6.47
CA LYS A 47 8.22 -0.07 -7.71
C LYS A 47 7.37 0.96 -8.46
N LEU A 48 6.69 1.84 -7.71
CA LEU A 48 5.81 2.85 -8.28
C LEU A 48 6.54 4.17 -8.62
N GLY A 49 7.73 4.39 -8.06
CA GLY A 49 8.40 5.70 -8.10
C GLY A 49 7.64 6.78 -7.33
N ILE A 50 6.83 6.40 -6.34
CA ILE A 50 5.98 7.30 -5.57
C ILE A 50 6.44 7.28 -4.11
N TYR A 51 6.93 8.42 -3.62
CA TYR A 51 7.52 8.53 -2.27
C TYR A 51 6.68 9.36 -1.29
N THR A 52 5.46 9.73 -1.69
CA THR A 52 4.53 10.47 -0.82
C THR A 52 3.31 9.63 -0.50
N LEU A 53 2.82 9.71 0.74
CA LEU A 53 1.60 9.03 1.16
C LEU A 53 0.41 9.42 0.28
N VAL A 54 0.23 10.72 0.03
CA VAL A 54 -0.82 11.23 -0.86
C VAL A 54 -0.69 10.66 -2.28
N GLY A 55 0.54 10.51 -2.79
CA GLY A 55 0.78 9.88 -4.08
C GLY A 55 0.36 8.40 -4.10
N LEU A 56 0.65 7.66 -3.03
CA LEU A 56 0.26 6.26 -2.90
C LEU A 56 -1.26 6.08 -2.82
N ILE A 57 -1.94 6.94 -2.06
CA ILE A 57 -3.40 6.96 -1.97
C ILE A 57 -4.01 7.26 -3.35
N LYS A 58 -3.53 8.30 -4.03
CA LYS A 58 -3.97 8.63 -5.40
C LYS A 58 -3.75 7.47 -6.38
N TYR A 59 -2.64 6.76 -6.24
CA TYR A 59 -2.38 5.56 -7.03
C TYR A 59 -3.39 4.46 -6.74
N ALA A 60 -3.69 4.19 -5.47
CA ALA A 60 -4.66 3.17 -5.06
C ALA A 60 -6.05 3.43 -5.66
N ILE A 61 -6.53 4.67 -5.58
CA ILE A 61 -7.83 5.09 -6.15
C ILE A 61 -7.82 4.95 -7.68
N ARG A 62 -6.79 5.48 -8.37
CA ARG A 62 -6.69 5.43 -9.84
C ARG A 62 -6.65 4.01 -10.39
N ASN A 63 -6.06 3.09 -9.64
CA ASN A 63 -5.94 1.68 -10.02
C ASN A 63 -7.06 0.81 -9.44
N LYS A 64 -8.12 1.43 -8.89
CA LYS A 64 -9.29 0.74 -8.30
C LYS A 64 -8.89 -0.31 -7.24
N LEU A 65 -7.84 -0.01 -6.48
CA LEU A 65 -7.47 -0.81 -5.31
C LEU A 65 -8.40 -0.56 -4.13
N THR A 66 -8.98 0.64 -4.08
CA THR A 66 -10.03 1.02 -3.12
C THR A 66 -10.93 2.09 -3.77
N THR A 67 -12.07 2.36 -3.16
CA THR A 67 -12.97 3.46 -3.50
C THR A 67 -12.91 4.54 -2.41
N LEU A 68 -13.05 5.80 -2.80
CA LEU A 68 -13.42 6.84 -1.84
C LEU A 68 -14.93 6.72 -1.68
N ASP A 69 -15.38 6.15 -0.57
CA ASP A 69 -16.78 6.23 -0.15
C ASP A 69 -17.10 7.61 0.46
#